data_AF-A0A820M0K1-F1
#
_entry.id   AF-A0A820M0K1-F1
#
_cell.length_a   1.000
_cell.length_b   1.000
_cell.length_c   1.000
_cell.angle_alpha   90.00
_cell.angle_beta   90.00
_cell.angle_gamma   90.00
#
_symmetry.space_group_name_H-M   'P 1'
#
loop_
_entity.id
_entity.type
_entity.pdbx_description
1 polymer ?
#
loop_
_entity_poly.entity_id
_entity_poly.type
_entity_poly.pdbx_seq_one_letter_code
_entity_poly.pdbx_strand_id
1 'polypeptide(L)'
;TDLCIGSINANRYRSELLNMIGMFVSTLPFRAELDPHWLFGEIVKYVREKCLSILEHSHYPLQHILSGLYLTQSNVSFLETLFDFITISEEVNDLSWNGVNLVQIPLDESYEMAKFDFSLNFTYNSSLDDNQLCCSFICASDLFEERTVLTLSQRFTYLCEQIFSSTSLQEPVDTCLTTISRLDLMLPNEMKEMQDVVFCRQTNI
;
A
#
# COMPACT_ATOMS: atom_id res chain seq x y z
N THR A 1 18.84 -0.43 -1.03
CA THR A 1 17.87 0.56 -1.55
C THR A 1 17.27 1.29 -0.37
N ASP A 2 17.17 2.61 -0.45
CA ASP A 2 16.52 3.45 0.58
C ASP A 2 15.18 3.93 0.02
N LEU A 3 14.11 3.76 0.79
CA LEU A 3 12.76 4.20 0.42
C LEU A 3 12.11 4.93 1.58
N CYS A 4 11.27 5.91 1.28
CA CYS A 4 10.43 6.57 2.26
C CYS A 4 9.01 6.75 1.71
N ILE A 5 8.03 6.25 2.43
CA ILE A 5 6.60 6.29 2.07
C ILE A 5 5.79 6.89 3.22
N GLY A 6 4.62 7.44 2.92
CA GLY A 6 3.64 7.80 3.92
C GLY A 6 2.79 6.59 4.32
N SER A 7 2.44 6.49 5.60
CA SER A 7 1.44 5.56 6.12
C SER A 7 0.38 6.31 6.90
N ILE A 8 -0.86 5.85 6.86
CA ILE A 8 -1.94 6.46 7.64
C ILE A 8 -2.06 5.78 9.01
N ASN A 9 -2.27 6.59 10.05
CA ASN A 9 -2.58 6.12 11.39
C ASN A 9 -3.84 6.80 11.94
N ALA A 10 -4.78 6.01 12.44
CA ALA A 10 -6.06 6.52 12.97
C ALA A 10 -5.90 7.32 14.27
N ASN A 11 -4.83 7.11 15.04
CA ASN A 11 -4.58 7.74 16.36
C ASN A 11 -5.73 7.57 17.39
N ARG A 12 -6.53 6.51 17.27
CA ARG A 12 -7.65 6.21 18.19
C ARG A 12 -7.28 5.15 19.23
N TYR A 13 -6.10 5.27 19.85
CA TYR A 13 -5.59 4.27 20.81
C TYR A 13 -6.26 4.33 22.19
N ARG A 14 -6.84 5.48 22.55
CA ARG A 14 -7.52 5.68 23.83
C ARG A 14 -9.00 5.40 23.68
N SER A 15 -9.58 4.69 24.64
CA SER A 15 -10.98 4.26 24.59
C SER A 15 -11.95 5.43 24.46
N GLU A 16 -11.62 6.58 25.04
CA GLU A 16 -12.43 7.80 24.94
C GLU A 16 -12.52 8.31 23.49
N LEU A 17 -11.48 8.10 22.68
CA LEU A 17 -11.41 8.58 21.30
C LEU A 17 -12.15 7.69 20.29
N LEU A 18 -12.42 6.42 20.63
CA LEU A 18 -13.02 5.45 19.71
C LEU A 18 -14.33 5.96 19.10
N ASN A 19 -15.22 6.51 19.93
CA ASN A 19 -16.55 6.96 19.53
C ASN A 19 -16.65 8.46 19.26
N MET A 20 -15.52 9.20 19.25
CA MET A 20 -15.52 10.63 18.97
C MET A 20 -15.56 10.91 17.47
N ILE A 21 -16.46 11.80 17.06
CA ILE A 21 -16.45 12.39 15.72
C ILE A 21 -15.40 13.51 15.71
N GLY A 22 -14.42 13.41 14.81
CA GLY A 22 -13.32 14.38 14.70
C GLY A 22 -12.19 13.89 13.78
N MET A 23 -11.26 14.80 13.46
CA MET A 23 -10.07 14.50 12.68
C MET A 23 -8.92 14.09 13.61
N PHE A 24 -8.64 12.78 13.65
CA PHE A 24 -7.54 12.20 14.44
C PHE A 24 -6.45 11.59 13.57
N VAL A 25 -6.79 11.29 12.32
CA VAL A 25 -5.91 10.62 11.36
C VAL A 25 -4.63 11.45 11.15
N SER A 26 -3.48 10.78 11.23
CA SER A 26 -2.17 11.37 10.94
C SER A 26 -1.43 10.55 9.90
N THR A 27 -0.68 11.23 9.05
CA THR A 27 0.29 10.60 8.14
C THR A 27 1.62 10.45 8.86
N LEU A 28 2.19 9.24 8.83
CA LEU A 28 3.48 8.89 9.43
C LEU A 28 4.48 8.58 8.32
N PRO A 29 5.66 9.23 8.29
CA PRO A 29 6.72 8.83 7.38
C PRO A 29 7.33 7.50 7.81
N PHE A 30 7.39 6.54 6.89
CA PHE A 30 8.08 5.28 7.06
C PHE A 30 9.30 5.26 6.15
N ARG A 31 10.50 5.31 6.72
CA ARG A 31 11.76 5.17 5.99
C ARG A 31 12.39 3.82 6.26
N ALA A 32 12.75 3.10 5.20
CA ALA A 32 13.39 1.81 5.29
C ALA A 32 14.55 1.70 4.29
N GLU A 33 15.69 1.29 4.81
CA GLU A 33 16.81 0.81 4.00
C GLU A 33 16.69 -0.72 3.89
N LEU A 34 16.55 -1.21 2.65
CA LEU A 34 16.40 -2.62 2.31
C LEU A 34 17.61 -3.12 1.53
N ASP A 35 18.11 -4.31 1.89
CA ASP A 35 19.09 -5.03 1.07
C ASP A 35 18.36 -5.97 0.10
N PRO A 36 18.59 -5.86 -1.23
CA PRO A 36 17.95 -6.74 -2.20
C PRO A 36 18.28 -8.23 -2.02
N HIS A 37 19.36 -8.59 -1.29
CA HIS A 37 19.76 -9.97 -1.03
C HIS A 37 19.05 -10.60 0.17
N TRP A 38 18.29 -9.82 0.95
CA TRP A 38 17.53 -10.36 2.06
C TRP A 38 16.41 -11.28 1.57
N LEU A 39 16.10 -12.25 2.41
CA LEU A 39 14.92 -13.09 2.27
C LEU A 39 13.69 -12.25 2.62
N PHE A 40 12.56 -12.56 1.99
CA PHE A 40 11.30 -11.88 2.25
C PHE A 40 10.93 -11.90 3.74
N GLY A 41 11.12 -13.04 4.42
CA GLY A 41 10.86 -13.16 5.85
C GLY A 41 11.76 -12.26 6.72
N GLU A 42 13.01 -12.01 6.31
CA GLU A 42 13.92 -11.07 6.99
C GLU A 42 13.43 -9.63 6.82
N ILE A 43 12.96 -9.29 5.62
CA ILE A 43 12.38 -7.97 5.33
C ILE A 43 11.11 -7.76 6.15
N VAL A 44 10.24 -8.76 6.27
CA VAL A 44 9.03 -8.68 7.10
C VAL A 44 9.39 -8.40 8.57
N LYS A 45 10.40 -9.09 9.13
CA LYS A 45 10.86 -8.85 10.51
C LYS A 45 11.39 -7.44 10.68
N TYR A 46 12.24 -7.00 9.75
CA TYR A 46 12.81 -5.66 9.76
C TYR A 46 11.74 -4.56 9.67
N VAL A 47 10.80 -4.69 8.73
CA VAL A 47 9.70 -3.74 8.55
C VAL A 47 8.80 -3.74 9.79
N ARG A 48 8.49 -4.91 10.37
CA ARG A 48 7.71 -5.01 11.62
C ARG A 48 8.38 -4.24 12.76
N GLU A 49 9.68 -4.45 12.99
CA GLU A 49 10.42 -3.75 14.04
C GLU A 49 10.43 -2.23 13.84
N LYS A 50 10.63 -1.78 12.60
CA LYS A 50 10.56 -0.35 12.24
C LYS A 50 9.16 0.23 12.45
N CYS A 51 8.11 -0.48 12.02
CA CYS A 51 6.73 -0.08 12.20
C CYS A 51 6.41 0.11 13.68
N LEU A 52 6.76 -0.87 14.53
CA LEU A 52 6.55 -0.77 15.97
C LEU A 52 7.24 0.44 16.59
N SER A 53 8.51 0.70 16.22
CA SER A 53 9.25 1.87 16.69
C SER A 53 8.61 3.20 16.23
N ILE A 54 8.11 3.27 15.00
CA ILE A 54 7.43 4.48 14.50
C ILE A 54 6.09 4.69 15.23
N LEU A 55 5.34 3.62 15.50
CA LEU A 55 4.06 3.70 16.18
C LEU A 55 4.17 4.22 17.62
N GLU A 56 5.28 3.98 18.32
CA GLU A 56 5.57 4.58 19.63
C GLU A 56 5.58 6.12 19.59
N HIS A 57 5.92 6.70 18.45
CA HIS A 57 5.99 8.15 18.22
C HIS A 57 4.85 8.71 17.37
N SER A 58 3.83 7.89 17.08
CA SER A 58 2.74 8.22 16.15
C SER A 58 1.89 9.44 16.50
N HIS A 59 1.94 9.87 17.77
CA HIS A 59 1.24 11.06 18.27
C HIS A 59 1.96 12.38 17.92
N TYR A 60 3.19 12.31 17.44
CA TYR A 60 3.95 13.49 17.06
C TYR A 60 3.45 14.05 15.72
N PRO A 61 2.97 15.30 15.64
CA PRO A 61 2.33 15.76 14.42
C PRO A 61 3.35 15.94 13.28
N LEU A 62 2.99 15.46 12.07
CA LEU A 62 3.82 15.55 10.87
C LEU A 62 4.34 16.98 10.62
N GLN A 63 3.51 17.99 10.87
CA GLN A 63 3.85 19.41 10.68
C GLN A 63 5.10 19.81 11.47
N HIS A 64 5.28 19.27 12.68
CA HIS A 64 6.45 19.53 13.50
C HIS A 64 7.69 18.84 12.93
N ILE A 65 7.56 17.62 12.40
CA ILE A 65 8.64 16.89 11.71
C ILE A 65 9.13 17.73 10.51
N LEU A 66 8.20 18.18 9.67
CA LEU A 66 8.51 19.00 8.51
C LEU A 66 9.20 20.31 8.90
N SER A 67 8.69 20.98 9.94
CA SER A 67 9.29 22.22 10.43
C SER A 67 10.72 22.03 10.94
N GLY A 68 11.01 20.92 11.64
CA GLY A 68 12.34 20.60 12.14
C GLY A 68 13.34 20.26 11.03
N LEU A 69 12.85 19.80 9.87
CA LEU A 69 13.64 19.51 8.68
C LEU A 69 13.75 20.70 7.71
N TYR A 70 13.14 21.86 8.05
CA TYR A 70 13.01 23.01 7.16
C TYR A 70 12.36 22.68 5.80
N LEU A 71 11.46 21.69 5.79
CA LEU A 71 10.72 21.27 4.61
C LEU A 71 9.33 21.93 4.60
N THR A 72 8.88 22.39 3.43
CA THR A 72 7.47 22.72 3.19
C THR A 72 6.74 21.46 2.73
N GLN A 73 5.43 21.35 2.96
CA GLN A 73 4.63 20.18 2.53
C GLN A 73 4.75 19.88 1.02
N SER A 74 5.02 20.90 0.20
CA SER A 74 5.26 20.76 -1.25
C SER A 74 6.61 20.13 -1.63
N ASN A 75 7.54 19.99 -0.69
CA ASN A 75 8.94 19.59 -0.94
C ASN A 75 9.29 18.24 -0.28
N VAL A 76 8.29 17.40 -0.03
CA VAL A 76 8.44 16.18 0.76
C VAL A 76 8.25 14.96 -0.13
N SER A 77 9.34 14.43 -0.69
CA SER A 77 9.27 13.27 -1.61
C SER A 77 8.65 12.03 -0.96
N PHE A 78 8.71 11.86 0.36
CA PHE A 78 8.04 10.73 1.02
C PHE A 78 6.51 10.84 1.09
N LEU A 79 5.92 11.99 0.75
CA LEU A 79 4.47 12.14 0.59
C LEU A 79 4.01 11.81 -0.85
N GLU A 80 4.92 11.52 -1.79
CA GLU A 80 4.55 11.16 -3.16
C GLU A 80 3.87 9.78 -3.22
N THR A 81 4.29 8.85 -2.34
CA THR A 81 3.75 7.49 -2.25
C THR A 81 3.14 7.22 -0.88
N LEU A 82 1.87 6.83 -0.87
CA LEU A 82 1.15 6.44 0.35
C LEU A 82 0.84 4.94 0.36
N PHE A 83 0.95 4.34 1.54
CA PHE A 83 0.39 3.03 1.87
C PHE A 83 -0.70 3.19 2.94
N ASP A 84 -1.88 2.62 2.72
CA ASP A 84 -2.94 2.57 3.72
C ASP A 84 -3.50 1.15 3.87
N PHE A 85 -3.85 0.78 5.10
CA PHE A 85 -4.50 -0.49 5.42
C PHE A 85 -5.68 -0.21 6.34
N ILE A 86 -6.89 -0.40 5.80
CA ILE A 86 -8.16 -0.09 6.43
C ILE A 86 -8.84 -1.41 6.80
N THR A 87 -9.24 -1.54 8.06
CA THR A 87 -10.15 -2.61 8.50
C THR A 87 -11.52 -2.03 8.75
N ILE A 88 -12.54 -2.57 8.08
CA ILE A 88 -13.94 -2.25 8.28
C ILE A 88 -14.52 -3.34 9.18
N SER A 89 -15.01 -2.97 10.36
CA SER A 89 -15.54 -3.91 11.36
C SER A 89 -17.05 -3.87 11.51
N GLU A 90 -17.71 -2.82 11.01
CA GLU A 90 -19.15 -2.65 11.09
C GLU A 90 -19.68 -2.21 9.73
N GLU A 91 -20.67 -2.94 9.21
CA GLU A 91 -21.41 -2.51 8.04
C GLU A 91 -22.33 -1.35 8.42
N VAL A 92 -22.06 -0.18 7.83
CA VAL A 92 -22.89 1.02 7.95
C VAL A 92 -24.20 0.89 7.15
N ASN A 93 -24.40 -0.25 6.46
CA ASN A 93 -25.46 -0.48 5.49
C ASN A 93 -26.87 -0.53 6.10
N ASP A 94 -27.01 -0.77 7.40
CA ASP A 94 -28.31 -0.92 8.11
C ASP A 94 -28.51 0.12 9.22
N LEU A 95 -27.99 1.34 9.05
CA LEU A 95 -28.32 2.44 9.95
C LEU A 95 -29.80 2.81 9.80
N SER A 96 -30.60 2.51 10.82
CA SER A 96 -31.99 2.97 10.90
C SER A 96 -32.16 3.99 12.02
N TRP A 97 -32.93 5.04 11.75
CA TRP A 97 -33.27 6.07 12.72
C TRP A 97 -34.77 6.38 12.63
N ASN A 98 -35.51 6.12 13.70
CA ASN A 98 -36.96 6.37 13.78
C ASN A 98 -37.79 5.77 12.63
N GLY A 99 -37.44 4.55 12.19
CA GLY A 99 -38.12 3.88 11.08
C GLY A 99 -37.72 4.38 9.68
N VAL A 100 -36.71 5.25 9.59
CA VAL A 100 -36.07 5.64 8.34
C VAL A 100 -34.77 4.86 8.20
N ASN A 101 -34.59 4.19 7.07
CA ASN A 101 -33.35 3.50 6.73
C ASN A 101 -32.42 4.48 6.00
N LEU A 102 -31.19 4.57 6.49
CA LEU A 102 -30.11 5.30 5.85
C LEU A 102 -29.40 4.31 4.91
N VAL A 103 -29.51 4.55 3.61
CA VAL A 103 -28.81 3.73 2.60
C VAL A 103 -27.56 4.49 2.19
N GLN A 104 -26.40 3.84 2.33
CA GLN A 104 -25.17 4.37 1.78
C GLN A 104 -25.26 4.35 0.25
N ILE A 105 -25.15 5.52 -0.37
CA ILE A 105 -25.02 5.62 -1.82
C ILE A 105 -23.52 5.61 -2.10
N PRO A 106 -22.97 4.59 -2.80
CA PRO A 106 -21.59 4.64 -3.23
C PRO A 106 -21.43 5.88 -4.11
N LEU A 107 -20.48 6.75 -3.76
CA LEU A 107 -20.03 7.77 -4.68
C LEU A 107 -19.44 7.06 -5.90
N ASP A 108 -19.72 7.52 -7.12
CA ASP A 108 -19.06 6.96 -8.31
C ASP A 108 -17.55 6.95 -8.06
N GLU A 109 -16.86 5.86 -8.40
CA GLU A 109 -15.40 5.74 -8.28
C GLU A 109 -14.67 6.88 -9.02
N SER A 110 -15.34 7.51 -10.01
CA SER A 110 -14.89 8.73 -10.68
C SER A 110 -14.71 9.97 -9.77
N TYR A 111 -15.20 9.93 -8.53
CA TYR A 111 -15.00 10.97 -7.51
C TYR A 111 -13.82 10.69 -6.57
N GLU A 112 -13.13 9.56 -6.72
CA GLU A 112 -11.96 9.26 -5.88
C GLU A 112 -10.78 10.13 -6.32
N MET A 113 -10.67 11.32 -5.70
CA MET A 113 -9.63 12.28 -5.99
C MET A 113 -8.31 11.83 -5.36
N ALA A 114 -7.27 11.71 -6.20
CA ALA A 114 -5.91 11.45 -5.75
C ALA A 114 -5.45 12.58 -4.81
N LYS A 115 -5.12 12.23 -3.57
CA LYS A 115 -4.57 13.16 -2.56
C LYS A 115 -3.04 13.18 -2.54
N PHE A 116 -2.45 12.16 -3.16
CA PHE A 116 -1.02 11.93 -3.32
C PHE A 116 -0.78 11.46 -4.75
N ASP A 117 0.46 11.56 -5.23
CA ASP A 117 0.81 11.15 -6.60
C ASP A 117 0.46 9.68 -6.85
N PHE A 118 0.75 8.82 -5.87
CA PHE A 118 0.41 7.40 -5.87
C PHE A 118 0.00 6.92 -4.47
N SER A 119 -1.06 6.14 -4.38
CA SER A 119 -1.52 5.49 -3.14
C SER A 119 -1.87 4.03 -3.38
N LEU A 120 -1.36 3.14 -2.53
CA LEU A 120 -1.73 1.73 -2.47
C LEU A 120 -2.56 1.51 -1.21
N ASN A 121 -3.84 1.21 -1.39
CA ASN A 121 -4.78 1.02 -0.29
C ASN A 121 -5.23 -0.42 -0.22
N PHE A 122 -5.24 -0.95 1.00
CA PHE A 122 -5.81 -2.24 1.32
C PHE A 122 -7.04 -2.04 2.19
N THR A 123 -8.13 -2.74 1.85
CA THR A 123 -9.35 -2.76 2.65
C THR A 123 -9.69 -4.20 2.98
N TYR A 124 -9.74 -4.50 4.28
CA TYR A 124 -10.21 -5.77 4.81
C TYR A 124 -11.53 -5.54 5.53
N ASN A 125 -12.61 -6.18 5.05
CA ASN A 125 -13.90 -6.11 5.72
C ASN A 125 -14.10 -7.33 6.60
N SER A 126 -13.98 -7.17 7.92
CA SER A 126 -14.15 -8.27 8.87
C SER A 126 -15.61 -8.63 9.14
N SER A 127 -16.59 -7.85 8.65
CA SER A 127 -18.01 -8.23 8.74
C SER A 127 -18.44 -9.21 7.64
N LEU A 128 -17.68 -9.27 6.54
CA LEU A 128 -17.91 -10.21 5.45
C LEU A 128 -17.16 -11.52 5.74
N ASP A 129 -17.86 -12.64 5.62
CA ASP A 129 -17.26 -13.98 5.75
C ASP A 129 -16.74 -14.49 4.39
N ASP A 130 -16.04 -13.62 3.66
CA ASP A 130 -15.43 -13.95 2.37
C ASP A 130 -13.90 -14.02 2.43
N ASN A 131 -13.31 -13.56 3.55
CA ASN A 131 -11.88 -13.47 3.80
C ASN A 131 -11.14 -12.75 2.66
N GLN A 132 -11.79 -11.76 2.04
CA GLN A 132 -11.24 -11.02 0.92
C GLN A 132 -10.48 -9.78 1.40
N LEU A 133 -9.35 -9.54 0.75
CA LEU A 133 -8.56 -8.33 0.89
C LEU A 133 -8.66 -7.55 -0.42
N CYS A 134 -9.34 -6.41 -0.39
CA CYS A 134 -9.42 -5.52 -1.54
C CYS A 134 -8.17 -4.66 -1.60
N CYS A 135 -7.62 -4.49 -2.80
CA CYS A 135 -6.44 -3.66 -3.07
C CYS A 135 -6.79 -2.64 -4.16
N SER A 136 -6.55 -1.36 -3.91
CA SER A 136 -6.77 -0.29 -4.88
C SER A 136 -5.52 0.57 -5.07
N PHE A 137 -5.33 1.00 -6.32
CA PHE A 137 -4.27 1.88 -6.76
C PHE A 137 -4.88 3.21 -7.15
N ILE A 138 -4.62 4.27 -6.36
CA ILE A 138 -5.12 5.61 -6.62
C ILE A 138 -3.94 6.47 -7.07
N CYS A 139 -4.03 7.05 -8.25
CA CYS A 139 -2.92 7.79 -8.85
C CYS A 139 -3.41 9.14 -9.39
N ALA A 140 -2.54 10.14 -9.36
CA ALA A 140 -2.81 11.44 -9.98
C ALA A 140 -2.79 11.30 -11.51
N SER A 141 -3.90 11.63 -12.17
CA SER A 141 -4.10 11.40 -13.61
C SER A 141 -3.29 12.33 -14.52
N ASP A 142 -2.74 13.41 -13.96
CA ASP A 142 -1.76 14.28 -14.60
C ASP A 142 -0.33 13.72 -14.57
N LEU A 143 -0.07 12.70 -13.72
CA LEU A 143 1.23 12.03 -13.59
C LEU A 143 1.25 10.61 -14.16
N PHE A 144 0.12 9.90 -14.10
CA PHE A 144 0.05 8.48 -14.48
C PHE A 144 -1.00 8.22 -15.57
N GLU A 145 -0.57 7.52 -16.62
CA GLU A 145 -1.48 6.95 -17.60
C GLU A 145 -2.17 5.69 -17.04
N GLU A 146 -3.43 5.47 -17.40
CA GLU A 146 -4.22 4.29 -16.98
C GLU A 146 -3.49 2.98 -17.28
N ARG A 147 -2.89 2.85 -18.46
CA ARG A 147 -2.10 1.67 -18.85
C ARG A 147 -0.95 1.41 -17.88
N THR A 148 -0.27 2.45 -17.42
CA THR A 148 0.85 2.33 -16.48
C THR A 148 0.37 1.78 -15.15
N VAL A 149 -0.73 2.31 -14.61
CA VAL A 149 -1.31 1.84 -13.35
C VAL A 149 -1.79 0.40 -13.45
N LEU A 150 -2.41 0.02 -14.57
CA LEU A 150 -2.80 -1.37 -14.85
C LEU A 150 -1.60 -2.32 -14.91
N THR A 151 -0.50 -1.92 -15.54
CA THR A 151 0.73 -2.72 -15.55
C THR A 151 1.34 -2.83 -14.15
N LEU A 152 1.33 -1.74 -13.36
CA LEU A 152 1.81 -1.76 -11.98
C LEU A 152 0.98 -2.71 -11.10
N SER A 153 -0.35 -2.70 -11.22
CA SER A 153 -1.22 -3.59 -10.45
C SER A 153 -1.01 -5.06 -10.83
N GLN A 154 -0.86 -5.36 -12.12
CA GLN A 154 -0.52 -6.71 -12.59
C GLN A 154 0.82 -7.18 -12.06
N ARG A 155 1.85 -6.32 -12.09
CA ARG A 155 3.19 -6.66 -11.58
C ARG A 155 3.18 -6.84 -10.08
N PHE A 156 2.45 -6.02 -9.34
CA PHE A 156 2.28 -6.17 -7.90
C PHE A 156 1.65 -7.54 -7.55
N THR A 157 0.55 -7.89 -8.22
CA THR A 157 -0.10 -9.20 -8.05
C THR A 157 0.87 -10.34 -8.40
N TYR A 158 1.61 -10.22 -9.49
CA TYR A 158 2.58 -11.23 -9.92
C TYR A 158 3.74 -11.39 -8.91
N LEU A 159 4.20 -10.32 -8.27
CA LEU A 159 5.17 -10.39 -7.18
C LEU A 159 4.60 -11.14 -5.96
N CYS A 160 3.36 -10.83 -5.57
CA CYS A 160 2.68 -11.55 -4.50
C CYS A 160 2.57 -13.05 -4.81
N GLU A 161 2.14 -13.40 -6.02
CA GLU A 161 2.06 -14.80 -6.46
C GLU A 161 3.43 -15.50 -6.36
N GLN A 162 4.51 -14.87 -6.83
CA GLN A 162 5.84 -15.46 -6.73
C GLN A 162 6.28 -15.69 -5.28
N ILE A 163 6.03 -14.72 -4.39
CA ILE A 163 6.39 -14.82 -2.97
C ILE A 163 5.61 -15.93 -2.26
N PHE A 164 4.31 -16.05 -2.54
CA PHE A 164 3.41 -16.94 -1.82
C PHE A 164 3.18 -18.31 -2.50
N SER A 165 3.66 -18.51 -3.74
CA SER A 165 3.49 -19.78 -4.47
C SER A 165 4.10 -21.01 -3.79
N SER A 166 5.20 -20.83 -3.05
CA SER A 166 5.94 -21.90 -2.38
C SER A 166 5.75 -21.92 -0.87
N THR A 167 5.05 -20.92 -0.32
CA THR A 167 4.87 -20.76 1.14
C THR A 167 3.61 -21.51 1.57
N SER A 168 3.72 -22.41 2.53
CA SER A 168 2.54 -23.04 3.14
C SER A 168 1.71 -21.97 3.85
N LEU A 169 0.39 -21.96 3.64
CA LEU A 169 -0.53 -21.04 4.34
C LEU A 169 -0.50 -21.20 5.88
N GLN A 170 0.10 -22.27 6.38
CA GLN A 170 0.24 -22.55 7.82
C GLN A 170 1.55 -22.03 8.40
N GLU A 171 2.53 -21.68 7.56
CA GLU A 171 3.81 -21.15 8.02
C GLU A 171 3.72 -19.63 8.19
N PRO A 172 4.32 -19.07 9.26
CA PRO A 172 4.41 -17.63 9.43
C PRO A 172 5.08 -16.96 8.23
N VAL A 173 4.54 -15.84 7.76
CA VAL A 173 5.11 -15.12 6.60
C VAL A 173 6.57 -14.70 6.80
N ASP A 174 7.00 -14.54 8.06
CA ASP A 174 8.36 -14.15 8.43
C ASP A 174 9.39 -15.31 8.37
N THR A 175 8.96 -16.50 7.94
CA THR A 175 9.83 -17.64 7.58
C THR A 175 10.01 -17.82 6.08
N CYS A 176 9.39 -16.96 5.25
CA CYS A 176 9.51 -17.04 3.79
C CYS A 176 10.97 -16.88 3.33
N LEU A 177 11.47 -17.88 2.60
CA LEU A 177 12.86 -17.98 2.15
C LEU A 177 13.08 -17.44 0.72
N THR A 178 12.09 -16.76 0.15
CA THR A 178 12.20 -16.19 -1.20
C THR A 178 13.08 -14.93 -1.16
N THR A 179 14.16 -14.92 -1.93
CA THR A 179 15.04 -13.74 -2.06
C THR A 179 14.41 -12.72 -3.01
N ILE A 180 14.29 -11.45 -2.60
CA ILE A 180 13.61 -10.43 -3.41
C ILE A 180 14.33 -10.16 -4.73
N SER A 181 15.66 -10.17 -4.76
CA SER A 181 16.42 -9.97 -6.01
C SER A 181 16.19 -11.04 -7.09
N ARG A 182 15.51 -12.14 -6.75
CA ARG A 182 15.16 -13.21 -7.69
C ARG A 182 13.74 -13.11 -8.23
N LEU A 183 12.95 -12.16 -7.74
CA LEU A 183 11.58 -11.95 -8.21
C LEU A 183 11.60 -11.29 -9.59
N ASP A 184 10.79 -11.83 -10.49
CA ASP A 184 10.61 -11.28 -11.82
C ASP A 184 9.63 -10.10 -11.77
N LEU A 185 10.10 -8.92 -12.16
CA LEU A 185 9.27 -7.71 -12.29
C LEU A 185 8.56 -7.62 -13.64
N MET A 186 9.04 -8.35 -14.65
CA MET A 186 8.39 -8.42 -15.97
C MET A 186 7.30 -9.46 -15.95
N LEU A 187 6.16 -9.11 -16.52
CA LEU A 187 5.05 -10.04 -16.65
C LEU A 187 5.41 -11.16 -17.64
N PRO A 188 4.84 -12.37 -17.50
CA PRO A 188 5.15 -13.49 -18.39
C PRO A 188 4.91 -13.22 -19.89
N ASN A 189 3.96 -12.35 -20.23
CA ASN A 189 3.72 -11.90 -21.62
C ASN A 189 4.84 -10.97 -22.12
N GLU A 190 5.31 -10.02 -21.29
CA GLU A 190 6.42 -9.13 -21.62
C GLU A 190 7.72 -9.93 -21.86
N MET A 191 7.96 -10.97 -21.05
CA MET A 191 9.11 -11.86 -21.25
C MET A 191 9.04 -12.65 -22.56
N LYS A 192 7.85 -13.13 -22.95
CA LYS A 192 7.65 -13.82 -24.24
C LYS A 192 7.89 -12.87 -25.41
N GLU A 193 7.32 -11.67 -25.35
CA GLU A 193 7.56 -10.64 -26.37
C GLU A 193 9.06 -10.34 -26.50
N MET A 194 9.79 -10.17 -25.40
CA MET A 194 11.24 -9.98 -25.44
C MET A 194 12.01 -11.14 -26.06
N GLN A 195 11.58 -12.39 -25.82
CA GLN A 195 12.18 -13.58 -26.44
C GLN A 195 11.89 -13.65 -27.94
N ASP A 196 10.72 -13.17 -28.36
CA ASP A 196 10.31 -13.08 -29.76
C ASP A 196 10.99 -11.89 -30.48
N VAL A 197 11.46 -10.87 -29.76
CA VAL A 197 12.39 -9.84 -30.26
C VAL A 197 13.80 -10.43 -30.39
N VAL A 198 13.96 -11.45 -31.22
CA VAL A 198 15.28 -11.87 -31.72
C VAL A 198 15.83 -10.74 -32.58
N PHE A 199 16.98 -10.19 -32.17
CA PHE A 199 17.73 -9.14 -32.84
C PHE A 199 17.78 -9.30 -34.37
N CYS A 200 17.09 -8.42 -35.11
CA CYS A 200 17.38 -8.13 -36.52
C CYS A 200 18.75 -7.41 -36.67
N ARG A 201 19.84 -8.02 -36.19
CA ARG A 201 21.19 -7.45 -36.26
C ARG A 201 22.29 -8.41 -36.73
N GLN A 202 21.95 -9.52 -37.38
CA GLN A 202 22.95 -10.45 -37.95
C GLN A 202 22.80 -10.78 -39.44
N THR A 203 22.12 -9.95 -40.23
CA THR A 203 22.18 -10.03 -41.71
C THR A 203 22.37 -8.66 -42.31
N ASN A 204 23.54 -8.04 -42.13
CA ASN A 204 24.04 -6.92 -42.96
C ASN A 204 25.49 -6.51 -42.65
N ILE A 205 26.42 -7.46 -42.52
CA ILE A 205 27.86 -7.23 -42.81
C ILE A 205 28.40 -8.48 -43.51
#